data_AF-A0A2A2ENA8-F1
#
_entry.id   AF-A0A2A2ENA8-F1
#
_cell.length_a   1.000
_cell.length_b   1.000
_cell.length_c   1.000
_cell.angle_alpha   90.00
_cell.angle_beta   90.00
_cell.angle_gamma   90.00
#
_symmetry.space_group_name_H-M   'P 1'
#
loop_
_entity.id
_entity.type
_entity.pdbx_description
1 polymer ?
#
loop_
_entity_poly.entity_id
_entity_poly.type
_entity_poly.pdbx_seq_one_letter_code
_entity_poly.pdbx_strand_id
1 'polypeptide(L)'
;TLEEDARAVSMWNFAIAGCDLPEDFVYEVTRITMENNDKMMDVHRSAATTIPENVVHNTVMPFHPGAARWFNENGYEIDDDMIN
;
A
#
# COMPACT_ATOMS: atom_id res chain seq x y z
N THR A 1 0.45 -22.80 24.61
CA THR A 1 1.36 -22.03 23.71
C THR A 1 1.75 -22.94 22.57
N LEU A 2 2.03 -22.41 21.38
CA LEU A 2 2.59 -23.21 20.28
C LEU A 2 4.04 -23.57 20.63
N GLU A 3 4.39 -24.85 20.50
CA GLU A 3 5.75 -25.35 20.75
C GLU A 3 6.58 -25.48 19.46
N GLU A 4 5.92 -25.34 18.31
CA GLU A 4 6.50 -25.39 16.96
C GLU A 4 5.74 -24.43 16.01
N ASP A 5 6.34 -24.11 14.86
CA ASP A 5 5.75 -23.22 13.87
C ASP A 5 4.43 -23.79 13.32
N ALA A 6 3.38 -22.97 13.37
CA ALA A 6 2.10 -23.32 12.78
C ALA A 6 2.07 -22.91 11.30
N ARG A 7 1.87 -23.88 10.41
CA ARG A 7 1.62 -23.61 8.99
C ARG A 7 0.25 -22.94 8.83
N ALA A 8 0.25 -21.69 8.40
CA ALA A 8 -0.95 -20.91 8.17
C ALA A 8 -0.94 -20.27 6.78
N VAL A 9 -2.12 -19.85 6.33
CA VAL A 9 -2.28 -19.00 5.14
C VAL A 9 -2.48 -17.57 5.64
N SER A 10 -1.79 -16.61 5.02
CA SER A 10 -1.97 -15.18 5.26
C SER A 10 -2.26 -14.46 3.95
N MET A 11 -2.95 -13.33 4.06
CA MET A 11 -3.28 -12.45 2.94
C MET A 11 -2.73 -11.05 3.23
N TRP A 12 -2.43 -10.32 2.17
CA TRP A 12 -2.05 -8.91 2.26
C TRP A 12 -3.25 -8.04 2.59
N ASN A 13 -3.02 -6.99 3.38
CA ASN A 13 -4.01 -5.95 3.60
C ASN A 13 -3.87 -4.89 2.50
N PHE A 14 -5.01 -4.38 2.03
CA PHE A 14 -5.06 -3.33 1.02
C PHE A 14 -5.88 -2.16 1.53
N ALA A 15 -5.44 -0.94 1.20
CA ALA A 15 -6.29 0.23 1.23
C ALA A 15 -6.91 0.40 -0.15
N ILE A 16 -8.24 0.37 -0.24
CA ILE A 16 -8.98 0.42 -1.51
C ILE A 16 -9.75 1.73 -1.56
N ALA A 17 -9.64 2.42 -2.70
CA ALA A 17 -10.27 3.70 -2.98
C ALA A 17 -11.21 3.54 -4.18
N GLY A 18 -12.26 4.38 -4.26
CA GLY A 18 -13.14 4.40 -5.44
C GLY A 18 -12.43 5.05 -6.63
N CYS A 19 -12.67 4.55 -7.85
CA CYS A 19 -12.08 5.07 -9.09
C CYS A 19 -12.43 6.54 -9.37
N ASP A 20 -13.57 7.02 -8.88
CA ASP A 20 -14.06 8.37 -9.14
C ASP A 20 -13.52 9.41 -8.13
N LEU A 21 -12.66 8.99 -7.20
CA LEU A 21 -12.07 9.92 -6.24
C LEU A 21 -11.07 10.85 -6.93
N PRO A 22 -10.98 12.14 -6.52
CA PRO A 22 -10.01 13.05 -7.11
C PRO A 22 -8.57 12.53 -6.96
N GLU A 23 -7.79 12.62 -8.04
CA GLU A 23 -6.39 12.19 -8.08
C GLU A 23 -5.57 12.78 -6.93
N ASP A 24 -5.65 14.09 -6.73
CA ASP A 24 -4.90 14.79 -5.69
C ASP A 24 -5.29 14.35 -4.27
N PHE A 25 -6.54 13.95 -4.06
CA PHE A 25 -6.96 13.42 -2.77
C PHE A 25 -6.28 12.07 -2.48
N VAL A 26 -6.30 11.16 -3.46
CA VAL A 26 -5.66 9.84 -3.29
C VAL A 26 -4.15 9.95 -3.22
N TYR A 27 -3.54 10.88 -3.95
CA TYR A 27 -2.12 11.21 -3.85
C TYR A 27 -1.76 11.61 -2.41
N GLU A 28 -2.48 12.57 -1.81
CA GLU A 28 -2.18 13.03 -0.45
C GLU A 28 -2.42 11.95 0.61
N VAL A 29 -3.46 11.14 0.47
CA VAL A 29 -3.70 9.99 1.36
C VAL A 29 -2.54 8.99 1.28
N THR A 30 -2.08 8.68 0.06
CA THR A 30 -0.95 7.76 -0.17
C THR A 30 0.31 8.32 0.46
N ARG A 31 0.64 9.58 0.16
CA ARG A 31 1.80 10.29 0.70
C ARG A 31 1.83 10.27 2.22
N ILE A 32 0.76 10.73 2.87
CA ILE A 32 0.70 10.80 4.34
C ILE A 32 0.86 9.42 4.96
N THR A 33 0.22 8.39 4.38
CA THR A 33 0.31 7.02 4.90
C THR A 33 1.72 6.47 4.79
N MET A 34 2.35 6.63 3.63
CA MET A 34 3.66 6.06 3.32
C MET A 34 4.82 6.80 4.00
N GLU A 35 4.72 8.11 4.18
CA GLU A 35 5.75 8.93 4.83
C GLU A 35 5.67 8.91 6.37
N ASN A 36 4.64 8.29 6.96
CA ASN A 36 4.41 8.30 8.41
C ASN A 36 4.25 6.89 9.00
N ASN A 37 5.06 5.92 8.58
CA ASN A 37 4.96 4.53 9.05
C ASN A 37 5.03 4.41 10.59
N ASP A 38 5.90 5.18 11.26
CA ASP A 38 6.02 5.17 12.72
C ASP A 38 4.68 5.46 13.42
N LYS A 39 3.90 6.43 12.90
CA LYS A 39 2.56 6.74 13.44
C LYS A 39 1.56 5.61 13.15
N MET A 40 1.69 4.94 12.01
CA MET A 40 0.84 3.79 11.68
C MET A 40 1.15 2.58 12.58
N MET A 41 2.41 2.42 12.97
CA MET A 41 2.85 1.39 13.92
C MET A 41 2.26 1.56 15.32
N ASP A 42 2.06 2.80 15.77
CA ASP A 42 1.36 3.10 17.02
C ASP A 42 -0.12 2.65 16.99
N VAL A 43 -0.73 2.60 15.80
CA VAL A 43 -2.13 2.17 15.62
C VAL A 43 -2.24 0.65 15.56
N HIS A 44 -1.43 -0.01 14.73
CA HIS A 44 -1.51 -1.46 14.58
C HIS A 44 -0.22 -2.09 14.04
N ARG A 45 0.17 -3.25 14.61
CA ARG A 45 1.39 -4.00 14.26
C ARG A 45 1.53 -4.38 12.78
N SER A 46 0.42 -4.50 12.05
CA SER A 46 0.44 -4.83 10.62
C SER A 46 1.01 -3.71 9.76
N ALA A 47 1.09 -2.48 10.31
CA ALA A 47 1.73 -1.37 9.63
C ALA A 47 3.22 -1.61 9.38
N ALA A 48 3.84 -2.60 10.04
CA ALA A 48 5.24 -2.99 9.79
C ALA A 48 5.48 -3.35 8.32
N THR A 49 4.42 -3.75 7.61
CA THR A 49 4.46 -4.06 6.17
C THR A 49 3.78 -2.99 5.30
N THR A 50 3.27 -1.91 5.88
CA THR A 50 2.73 -0.75 5.15
C THR A 50 3.86 0.24 4.89
N ILE A 51 4.80 -0.20 4.06
CA ILE A 51 5.96 0.57 3.61
C ILE A 51 5.99 0.57 2.08
N PRO A 52 6.52 1.62 1.44
CA PRO A 52 6.48 1.75 -0.01
C PRO A 52 7.11 0.59 -0.79
N GLU A 53 8.17 0.00 -0.24
CA GLU A 53 8.94 -1.10 -0.84
C GLU A 53 8.08 -2.34 -1.10
N ASN A 54 6.99 -2.51 -0.35
CA ASN A 54 6.08 -3.65 -0.50
C ASN A 54 5.08 -3.47 -1.65
N VAL A 55 5.09 -2.34 -2.36
CA VAL A 55 4.16 -2.09 -3.48
C VAL A 55 4.26 -3.15 -4.58
N VAL A 56 5.45 -3.73 -4.77
CA VAL A 56 5.75 -4.81 -5.73
C VAL A 56 4.93 -6.09 -5.50
N HIS A 57 4.31 -6.25 -4.33
CA HIS A 57 3.50 -7.41 -4.03
C HIS A 57 2.05 -7.29 -4.54
N ASN A 58 1.60 -6.09 -4.91
CA ASN A 58 0.31 -5.94 -5.57
C ASN A 58 0.43 -6.30 -7.06
N THR A 59 -0.09 -7.47 -7.42
CA THR A 59 -0.11 -7.99 -8.79
C THR A 59 -1.52 -8.31 -9.28
N VAL A 60 -2.53 -7.93 -8.49
CA VAL A 60 -3.91 -8.41 -8.65
C VAL A 60 -4.94 -7.29 -8.78
N MET A 61 -4.60 -6.06 -8.38
CA MET A 61 -5.49 -4.91 -8.45
C MET A 61 -4.78 -3.71 -9.06
N PRO A 62 -5.44 -2.93 -9.94
CA PRO A 62 -4.86 -1.70 -10.46
C PRO A 62 -4.75 -0.65 -9.35
N PHE A 63 -3.81 0.28 -9.55
CA PHE A 63 -3.61 1.45 -8.73
C PHE A 63 -4.42 2.63 -9.26
N HIS A 64 -4.99 3.38 -8.32
CA HIS A 64 -5.56 4.68 -8.63
C HIS A 64 -4.46 5.64 -9.14
N PRO A 65 -4.73 6.52 -10.13
CA PRO A 65 -3.72 7.40 -10.72
C PRO A 65 -2.96 8.23 -9.68
N GLY A 66 -3.67 8.76 -8.68
CA GLY A 66 -3.05 9.54 -7.59
C GLY A 66 -2.08 8.73 -6.73
N ALA A 67 -2.37 7.44 -6.48
CA ALA A 67 -1.47 6.57 -5.74
C ALA A 67 -0.24 6.22 -6.61
N ALA A 68 -0.47 5.84 -7.88
CA ALA A 68 0.60 5.52 -8.82
C ALA A 68 1.54 6.71 -9.03
N ARG A 69 1.02 7.93 -9.14
CA ARG A 69 1.81 9.17 -9.22
C ARG A 69 2.77 9.31 -8.04
N TRP A 70 2.28 9.15 -6.80
CA TRP A 70 3.15 9.22 -5.62
C TRP A 70 4.24 8.15 -5.64
N PHE A 71 3.90 6.90 -5.94
CA PHE A 71 4.88 5.81 -6.00
C PHE A 71 5.96 6.09 -7.06
N ASN A 72 5.56 6.45 -8.28
CA ASN A 72 6.47 6.74 -9.38
C ASN A 72 7.42 7.91 -9.06
N GLU A 73 6.91 9.00 -8.49
CA GLU A 73 7.73 10.16 -8.08
C GLU A 73 8.73 9.82 -6.96
N ASN A 74 8.45 8.79 -6.16
CA ASN A 74 9.26 8.37 -5.02
C ASN A 74 10.15 7.14 -5.31
N GLY A 75 10.30 6.76 -6.58
CA GLY A 75 11.21 5.69 -7.01
C GLY A 75 10.63 4.28 -6.99
N TYR A 76 9.30 4.17 -6.91
CA TYR A 76 8.57 2.90 -6.98
C TYR A 76 7.76 2.84 -8.27
N GLU A 77 8.32 2.21 -9.29
CA GLU A 77 7.71 2.16 -10.63
C GLU A 77 6.43 1.31 -10.63
N ILE A 78 5.35 1.90 -11.14
CA ILE A 78 4.05 1.26 -11.38
C ILE A 78 3.83 1.22 -12.88
N ASP A 79 3.65 0.02 -13.43
CA ASP A 79 3.41 -0.19 -14.86
C ASP A 79 2.12 0.52 -15.31
N ASP A 80 2.14 1.14 -16.50
CA ASP A 80 1.02 1.92 -17.04
C ASP A 80 -0.28 1.09 -17.19
N ASP A 81 -0.17 -0.21 -17.45
CA ASP A 81 -1.33 -1.12 -17.57
C ASP A 81 -1.96 -1.48 -16.22
N MET A 82 -1.29 -1.14 -15.12
CA MET A 82 -1.76 -1.28 -13.75
C MET A 82 -2.38 0.00 -13.20
N ILE A 83 -2.57 1.06 -14.00
CA ILE A 83 -3.13 2.34 -13.54
C ILE A 83 -4.55 2.53 -14.07
N ASN A 84 -5.53 2.73 -13.17
CA ASN A 84 -6.95 2.97 -13.51
C ASN A 84 -7.66 3.86 -12.51
#